data_AF-A0A6P0IXN7-F1
#
_entry.id   AF-A0A6P0IXN7-F1
#
_cell.length_a   1.000
_cell.length_b   1.000
_cell.length_c   1.000
_cell.angle_alpha   90.00
_cell.angle_beta   90.00
_cell.angle_gamma   90.00
#
_symmetry.space_group_name_H-M   'P 1'
#
loop_
_entity.id
_entity.type
_entity.pdbx_description
1 polymer ?
#
loop_
_entity_poly.entity_id
_entity_poly.type
_entity_poly.pdbx_seq_one_letter_code
_entity_poly.pdbx_strand_id
1 'polypeptide(L)' 'AGITEGIAWTDDEYIEWGIRLGKDPALRQQISWKLRQSRQTAPLWNGKEFTREMEKAYLEMLGR' A
#
# COMPACT_ATOMS: atom_id res chain seq x y z
N ALA A 1 4.48 -0.46 -2.24
CA ALA A 1 3.17 0.17 -2.08
C ALA A 1 2.44 -0.09 -3.38
N GLY A 2 1.13 -0.32 -3.37
CA GLY A 2 0.38 -0.47 -4.62
C GLY A 2 -0.40 -1.77 -4.72
N ILE A 3 -1.52 -1.81 -4.01
CA ILE A 3 -2.70 -2.48 -4.52
C ILE A 3 -3.83 -1.46 -4.52
N THR A 4 -4.72 -1.55 -5.49
CA THR A 4 -5.94 -0.73 -5.56
C THR A 4 -7.17 -1.54 -5.15
N GLU A 5 -7.03 -2.87 -5.09
CA GLU A 5 -8.05 -3.78 -4.62
C GLU A 5 -8.42 -3.48 -3.17
N GLY A 6 -9.72 -3.27 -2.92
CA GLY A 6 -10.24 -2.88 -1.61
C GLY A 6 -10.22 -1.37 -1.33
N ILE A 7 -9.71 -0.53 -2.24
CA ILE A 7 -9.91 0.93 -2.15
C ILE A 7 -11.31 1.25 -2.69
N ALA A 8 -12.12 1.87 -1.84
CA ALA A 8 -13.47 2.32 -2.14
C ALA A 8 -13.56 3.84 -1.95
N TRP A 9 -14.29 4.52 -2.84
CA TRP A 9 -14.52 5.96 -2.80
C TRP A 9 -15.97 6.31 -2.45
N THR A 10 -16.84 5.30 -2.40
CA THR A 10 -18.22 5.41 -1.96
C THR A 10 -18.55 4.27 -0.99
N ASP A 11 -19.61 4.46 -0.21
CA ASP A 11 -20.10 3.45 0.74
C ASP A 11 -20.54 2.16 0.01
N ASP A 12 -21.18 2.29 -1.15
CA ASP A 12 -21.61 1.16 -1.97
C ASP A 12 -20.41 0.34 -2.48
N GLU A 13 -19.35 1.00 -2.95
CA GLU A 13 -18.11 0.34 -3.35
C GLU A 13 -17.44 -0.40 -2.18
N TYR A 14 -17.48 0.19 -0.99
CA TYR A 14 -16.92 -0.44 0.22
C TYR A 14 -17.69 -1.72 0.57
N ILE A 15 -19.02 -1.68 0.49
CA ILE A 15 -19.88 -2.85 0.71
C ILE A 15 -19.61 -3.91 -0.36
N GLU A 16 -19.52 -3.53 -1.63
CA GLU A 16 -19.23 -4.46 -2.73
C GLU A 16 -17.88 -5.16 -2.53
N TRP A 17 -16.83 -4.41 -2.16
CA TRP A 17 -15.52 -4.98 -1.81
C TRP A 17 -15.63 -5.96 -0.65
N GLY A 18 -16.39 -5.61 0.40
CA GLY A 18 -16.64 -6.50 1.53
C GLY A 18 -17.29 -7.81 1.12
N ILE A 19 -18.33 -7.76 0.29
CA ILE A 19 -19.02 -8.95 -0.23
C ILE A 19 -18.08 -9.79 -1.09
N ARG A 20 -17.35 -9.16 -2.01
CA ARG A 20 -16.47 -9.84 -2.96
C ARG A 20 -15.31 -10.53 -2.25
N LEU A 21 -14.67 -9.86 -1.30
CA LEU A 21 -13.62 -10.45 -0.47
C LEU A 21 -14.15 -11.57 0.44
N GLY A 22 -15.40 -11.46 0.92
CA GLY A 22 -16.03 -12.51 1.72
C GLY A 22 -16.36 -13.78 0.92
N LYS A 23 -16.75 -13.63 -0.34
CA LYS A 23 -17.23 -14.75 -1.19
C LYS A 23 -16.14 -15.38 -2.05
N ASP A 24 -15.11 -14.64 -2.45
CA ASP A 24 -14.09 -15.11 -3.39
C ASP A 24 -12.76 -15.45 -2.66
N PRO A 25 -12.49 -16.73 -2.36
CA PRO A 25 -11.23 -17.15 -1.75
C PRO A 25 -10.02 -17.01 -2.67
N ALA A 26 -10.20 -17.15 -3.99
CA ALA A 26 -9.11 -17.04 -4.95
C ALA A 26 -8.62 -15.59 -5.05
N LEU A 27 -9.55 -14.64 -5.08
CA LEU A 27 -9.25 -13.20 -5.01
C LEU A 27 -8.44 -12.86 -3.74
N ARG A 28 -8.89 -13.34 -2.58
CA ARG A 28 -8.17 -13.10 -1.31
C ARG A 28 -6.75 -13.65 -1.35
N GLN A 29 -6.56 -14.85 -1.91
CA GLN A 29 -5.25 -15.45 -2.04
C GLN A 29 -4.35 -14.64 -2.98
N GLN A 30 -4.87 -14.19 -4.11
CA GLN A 30 -4.15 -13.33 -5.05
C GLN A 30 -3.72 -12.01 -4.39
N ILE A 31 -4.62 -11.33 -3.69
CA ILE A 31 -4.33 -10.06 -3.00
C ILE A 31 -3.27 -10.26 -1.92
N SER A 32 -3.38 -11.32 -1.12
CA SER A 32 -2.39 -11.67 -0.10
C SER A 32 -0.99 -11.88 -0.70
N TRP A 33 -0.91 -12.59 -1.84
CA TRP A 33 0.35 -12.77 -2.56
C TRP A 33 0.92 -11.46 -3.09
N LYS A 34 0.10 -10.60 -3.70
CA LYS A 34 0.53 -9.27 -4.17
C LYS A 34 1.08 -8.43 -3.03
N LEU A 35 0.41 -8.38 -1.88
CA LEU A 35 0.87 -7.66 -0.70
C LEU A 35 2.20 -8.21 -0.18
N ARG A 36 2.35 -9.53 -0.10
CA ARG A 36 3.58 -10.19 0.34
C ARG A 36 4.77 -9.86 -0.57
N GLN A 37 4.56 -9.84 -1.89
CA GLN A 37 5.59 -9.45 -2.86
C GLN A 37 5.91 -7.96 -2.76
N SER A 38 4.89 -7.10 -2.67
CA SER A 38 5.09 -5.64 -2.54
C SER A 38 5.92 -5.28 -1.32
N ARG A 39 5.82 -6.04 -0.22
CA ARG A 39 6.63 -5.81 0.98
C ARG A 39 8.15 -5.89 0.71
N GLN A 40 8.59 -6.66 -0.26
CA GLN A 40 10.02 -6.82 -0.56
C GLN A 40 10.62 -5.61 -1.27
N THR A 41 9.81 -4.89 -2.06
CA THR A 41 10.30 -3.81 -2.93
C THR A 41 9.77 -2.44 -2.52
N ALA A 42 8.76 -2.38 -1.65
CA ALA A 42 8.15 -1.11 -1.28
C ALA A 42 9.11 -0.27 -0.40
N PRO A 43 9.32 1.01 -0.74
CA PRO A 43 10.15 1.93 0.05
C PRO A 43 9.72 2.03 1.51
N LEU A 44 8.43 1.85 1.79
CA LEU A 44 7.86 1.84 3.15
C LEU A 44 8.57 0.88 4.11
N TRP A 45 9.12 -0.24 3.61
CA TRP A 45 9.81 -1.24 4.45
C TRP A 45 11.33 -1.06 4.46
N ASN A 46 11.86 -0.10 3.71
CA ASN A 46 13.28 0.26 3.75
C ASN A 46 13.46 1.48 4.67
N GLY A 47 13.46 1.24 5.98
CA GLY A 47 13.54 2.32 6.97
C GLY A 47 14.81 3.18 6.84
N LYS A 48 15.93 2.59 6.43
CA LYS A 48 17.19 3.34 6.21
C LYS A 48 17.05 4.35 5.08
N GLU A 49 16.48 3.93 3.96
CA GLU A 49 16.27 4.81 2.81
C GLU A 49 15.21 5.86 3.10
N PHE A 50 14.12 5.47 3.78
CA PHE A 50 13.09 6.41 4.22
C PHE A 50 13.67 7.55 5.08
N THR A 51 14.53 7.23 6.05
CA THR A 51 15.18 8.26 6.88
C THR A 51 16.05 9.21 6.05
N ARG A 52 16.81 8.70 5.08
CA ARG A 52 17.65 9.53 4.21
C ARG A 52 16.84 10.49 3.34
N GLU A 53 15.73 10.01 2.79
CA GLU A 53 14.82 10.86 2.02
C GLU A 53 14.20 11.97 2.90
N MET A 54 13.86 11.65 4.16
CA MET A 54 13.41 12.65 5.13
C MET A 54 14.50 13.67 5.49
N GLU A 55 15.73 13.23 5.74
CA GLU A 55 16.88 14.10 6.00
C GLU A 55 17.13 15.05 4.83
N LYS A 56 17.09 14.53 3.60
CA LYS A 56 17.23 15.32 2.38
C LYS A 56 16.12 16.36 2.27
N ALA A 57 14.86 15.97 2.49
CA ALA A 57 13.74 16.90 2.47
C ALA A 57 13.91 18.03 3.50
N TYR A 58 14.42 17.72 4.70
CA TYR A 58 14.71 18.76 5.70
C TYR A 58 15.83 19.70 5.29
N LEU A 59 16.88 19.21 4.63
CA LEU A 59 17.95 20.07 4.09
C LEU A 59 17.40 21.03 3.04
N GLU A 60 16.61 20.52 2.09
CA GLU A 60 15.96 21.33 1.05
C GLU A 60 15.04 22.40 1.66
N MET A 61 14.22 22.04 2.66
CA MET A 61 13.34 22.99 3.35
C MET A 61 14.11 24.09 4.10
N LEU A 62 15.29 23.75 4.64
CA LEU A 62 16.16 24.71 5.33
C LEU A 62 17.04 25.52 4.36
N GLY A 63 16.92 25.31 3.05
CA GLY A 63 17.70 26.00 2.03
C GLY A 63 19.18 25.62 2.03
N ARG A 64 19.52 24.40 2.48
CA ARG A 64 20.87 23.83 2.48
C ARG A 64 21.01 22.75 1.43
#